data_AF-A0A7X8LRA6-F1
#
_entry.id   AF-A0A7X8LRA6-F1
#
_cell.length_a   1.000
_cell.length_b   1.000
_cell.length_c   1.000
_cell.angle_alpha   90.00
_cell.angle_beta   90.00
_cell.angle_gamma   90.00
#
_symmetry.space_group_name_H-M   'P 1'
#
loop_
_entity.id
_entity.type
_entity.pdbx_description
1 polymer ?
#
loop_
_entity_poly.entity_id
_entity_poly.type
_entity_poly.pdbx_seq_one_letter_code
_entity_poly.pdbx_strand_id
1 'polypeptide(L)'
;MSCPHTAYAQGAVTQSSAVSALQAFATEEPEVPAPEMLFLSRPATARIAVMEGVDFGKMGIGLELRHLKRLWEMIFPGKPFDAQTAEQALRAARERGVYPETDDGKYSPTYLEDAFKKLAADNGSGALVFEIYWNRDVDDTELAVKNTKAALLDISNRADRAGVPLYLAGHSWGTVLLYTALMDLQDEGRTVRVEKLITMGSPLMPERAWLKAFVWFEAARARIRKALVKPAGVKRWVNYYADRDIISSSLERADSNVRTDSKADEYEALLKQQGTPQSRKELSKLRSAALWHRAYYTDFTLELGSIGQTPSWHLLQDNSRELLPPF
;
A
#
# COMPACT_ATOMS: atom_id res chain seq x y z
N MET A 1 11.75 -70.31 -12.95
CA MET A 1 10.47 -69.76 -12.46
C MET A 1 10.06 -68.68 -13.45
N SER A 2 9.13 -69.05 -14.33
CA SER A 2 8.63 -68.22 -15.43
C SER A 2 7.29 -67.61 -15.00
N CYS A 3 7.14 -66.30 -15.19
CA CYS A 3 5.84 -65.62 -15.09
C CYS A 3 5.50 -65.01 -16.47
N PRO A 4 4.30 -65.29 -17.02
CA PRO A 4 3.94 -64.92 -18.38
C PRO A 4 3.29 -63.54 -18.50
N HIS A 5 3.46 -62.97 -19.70
CA HIS A 5 2.76 -61.80 -20.22
C HIS A 5 1.25 -62.01 -20.34
N THR A 6 0.46 -60.96 -20.07
CA THR A 6 -0.97 -60.88 -20.41
C THR A 6 -1.19 -59.73 -21.39
N ALA A 7 -1.64 -60.06 -22.59
CA ALA A 7 -2.06 -59.14 -23.63
C ALA A 7 -3.53 -58.73 -23.42
N TYR A 8 -3.86 -57.45 -23.62
CA TYR A 8 -5.23 -56.98 -23.71
C TYR A 8 -5.59 -56.65 -25.17
N ALA A 9 -6.66 -57.29 -25.62
CA ALA A 9 -7.19 -57.21 -26.97
C ALA A 9 -8.08 -55.97 -27.18
N GLN A 10 -8.05 -55.49 -28.41
CA GLN A 10 -8.89 -54.43 -28.96
C GLN A 10 -10.35 -54.90 -29.12
N GLY A 11 -11.30 -54.08 -28.68
CA GLY A 11 -12.72 -54.23 -29.00
C GLY A 11 -13.20 -53.01 -29.76
N ALA A 12 -13.49 -53.18 -31.05
CA ALA A 12 -14.20 -52.21 -31.87
C ALA A 12 -15.71 -52.36 -31.63
N VAL A 13 -16.41 -51.23 -31.42
CA VAL A 13 -17.86 -51.17 -31.44
C VAL A 13 -18.27 -50.16 -32.50
N THR A 14 -18.84 -50.68 -33.58
CA THR A 14 -19.63 -49.93 -34.56
C THR A 14 -21.10 -50.10 -34.22
N GLN A 15 -21.83 -48.98 -34.20
CA GLN A 15 -23.28 -48.81 -34.42
C GLN A 15 -23.56 -47.32 -34.18
N SER A 16 -24.56 -46.65 -34.75
CA SER A 16 -25.35 -46.77 -35.97
C SER A 16 -26.24 -45.53 -35.93
N SER A 17 -26.47 -44.92 -37.09
CA SER A 17 -27.32 -43.77 -37.34
C SER A 17 -28.72 -43.86 -36.74
N ALA A 18 -29.18 -42.77 -36.14
CA ALA A 18 -30.59 -42.37 -36.15
C ALA A 18 -30.70 -40.84 -36.23
N VAL A 19 -30.93 -40.38 -37.45
CA VAL A 19 -31.40 -39.03 -37.78
C VAL A 19 -32.86 -38.96 -37.36
N SER A 20 -33.22 -38.00 -36.50
CA SER A 20 -34.61 -37.60 -36.31
C SER A 20 -34.71 -36.08 -36.25
N ALA A 21 -35.44 -35.57 -37.25
CA ALA A 21 -35.71 -34.19 -37.51
C ALA A 21 -36.56 -33.56 -36.40
N LEU A 22 -36.10 -32.40 -35.90
CA LEU A 22 -36.97 -31.39 -35.32
C LEU A 22 -36.67 -30.08 -36.03
N GLN A 23 -37.65 -29.65 -36.82
CA GLN A 23 -37.70 -28.39 -37.53
C GLN A 23 -37.61 -27.23 -36.53
N ALA A 24 -36.59 -26.41 -36.68
CA ALA A 24 -36.45 -25.14 -35.99
C ALA A 24 -37.47 -24.14 -36.55
N PHE A 25 -38.46 -23.75 -35.74
CA PHE A 25 -39.16 -22.49 -35.92
C PHE A 25 -38.21 -21.38 -35.48
N ALA A 26 -37.54 -20.74 -36.44
CA ALA A 26 -36.82 -19.49 -36.22
C ALA A 26 -37.86 -18.37 -36.10
N THR A 27 -38.33 -18.12 -34.89
CA THR A 27 -38.89 -16.81 -34.54
C THR A 27 -37.72 -15.84 -34.52
N GLU A 28 -37.66 -14.93 -35.51
CA GLU A 28 -36.78 -13.77 -35.45
C GLU A 28 -37.11 -13.02 -34.16
N GLU A 29 -36.18 -13.07 -33.21
CA GLU A 29 -36.25 -12.32 -31.96
C GLU A 29 -36.25 -10.83 -32.35
N PRO A 30 -37.22 -10.02 -31.87
CA PRO A 30 -37.24 -8.60 -32.18
C PRO A 30 -35.92 -8.00 -31.73
N GLU A 31 -35.19 -7.43 -32.69
CA GLU A 31 -33.89 -6.81 -32.47
C GLU A 31 -34.08 -5.66 -31.48
N VAL A 32 -33.81 -5.92 -30.20
CA VAL A 32 -33.82 -4.90 -29.16
C VAL A 32 -32.71 -3.93 -29.56
N PRO A 33 -33.03 -2.67 -29.90
CA PRO A 33 -31.99 -1.71 -30.26
C PRO A 33 -31.01 -1.66 -29.10
N ALA A 34 -29.77 -2.04 -29.37
CA ALA A 34 -28.70 -2.00 -28.38
C ALA A 34 -28.73 -0.59 -27.77
N PRO A 35 -28.78 -0.46 -26.44
CA PRO A 35 -28.87 0.84 -25.79
C PRO A 35 -27.77 1.71 -26.37
N GLU A 36 -28.20 2.79 -27.02
CA GLU A 36 -27.34 3.75 -27.69
C GLU A 36 -26.29 4.16 -26.67
N MET A 37 -25.04 3.69 -26.88
CA MET A 37 -23.96 3.83 -25.94
C MET A 37 -23.55 5.29 -25.85
N LEU A 38 -24.26 6.05 -25.03
CA LEU A 38 -23.88 7.36 -24.47
C LEU A 38 -22.70 7.23 -23.48
N PHE A 39 -21.74 6.36 -23.80
CA PHE A 39 -20.43 6.27 -23.16
C PHE A 39 -19.31 6.84 -24.04
N LEU A 40 -19.64 7.36 -25.22
CA LEU A 40 -18.69 8.01 -26.12
C LEU A 40 -18.46 9.47 -25.69
N SER A 41 -17.46 9.70 -24.84
CA SER A 41 -16.61 10.92 -24.80
C SER A 41 -15.96 11.21 -23.44
N ARG A 42 -16.03 10.33 -22.43
CA ARG A 42 -15.12 10.50 -21.29
C ARG A 42 -13.72 10.06 -21.73
N PRO A 43 -12.72 10.96 -21.70
CA PRO A 43 -11.35 10.59 -22.04
C PRO A 43 -10.91 9.42 -21.15
N ALA A 44 -10.11 8.53 -21.73
CA ALA A 44 -9.64 7.34 -21.06
C ALA A 44 -8.93 7.74 -19.75
N THR A 45 -9.54 7.41 -18.61
CA THR A 45 -9.09 7.88 -17.30
C THR A 45 -7.97 7.00 -16.74
N ALA A 46 -6.91 7.66 -16.31
CA ALA A 46 -5.80 7.02 -15.63
C ALA A 46 -6.26 6.24 -14.38
N ARG A 47 -5.51 5.20 -14.05
CA ARG A 47 -5.85 4.26 -12.96
C ARG A 47 -4.83 4.35 -11.84
N ILE A 48 -5.30 4.46 -10.61
CA ILE A 48 -4.47 4.48 -9.41
C ILE A 48 -4.84 3.26 -8.56
N ALA A 49 -3.93 2.30 -8.48
CA ALA A 49 -4.06 1.20 -7.52
C ALA A 49 -3.34 1.57 -6.23
N VAL A 50 -4.06 1.56 -5.11
CA VAL A 50 -3.49 1.89 -3.80
C VAL A 50 -3.35 0.64 -2.95
N MET A 51 -2.34 0.60 -2.08
CA MET A 51 -2.15 -0.50 -1.13
C MET A 51 -1.79 0.02 0.24
N GLU A 52 -2.58 -0.37 1.23
CA GLU A 52 -2.48 0.10 2.60
C GLU A 52 -1.39 -0.61 3.40
N GLY A 53 -0.90 0.07 4.44
CA GLY A 53 -0.07 -0.52 5.48
C GLY A 53 -0.84 -1.38 6.48
N VAL A 54 -0.12 -1.87 7.50
CA VAL A 54 -0.69 -2.63 8.63
C VAL A 54 -1.77 -1.82 9.37
N ASP A 55 -2.81 -2.49 9.85
CA ASP A 55 -3.83 -1.89 10.73
C ASP A 55 -3.42 -2.00 12.19
N PHE A 56 -2.67 -1.02 12.69
CA PHE A 56 -2.30 -0.98 14.11
C PHE A 56 -3.47 -0.67 15.04
N GLY A 57 -4.64 -0.21 14.53
CA GLY A 57 -5.78 0.17 15.36
C GLY A 57 -6.77 -0.96 15.64
N LYS A 58 -6.86 -1.96 14.75
CA LYS A 58 -7.77 -3.12 14.92
C LYS A 58 -7.21 -4.27 15.73
N MET A 59 -5.91 -4.30 15.98
CA MET A 59 -5.29 -5.43 16.64
C MET A 59 -5.61 -5.47 18.15
N GLY A 60 -5.93 -4.33 18.78
CA GLY A 60 -6.18 -4.30 20.22
C GLY A 60 -4.88 -4.53 21.00
N ILE A 61 -4.75 -3.87 22.14
CA ILE A 61 -3.47 -3.73 22.86
C ILE A 61 -2.74 -5.08 23.06
N GLY A 62 -3.46 -6.18 23.28
CA GLY A 62 -2.88 -7.53 23.43
C GLY A 62 -2.37 -8.20 22.14
N LEU A 63 -3.05 -8.08 21.00
CA LEU A 63 -2.54 -8.65 19.73
C LEU A 63 -1.58 -7.67 19.05
N GLU A 64 -1.73 -6.36 19.25
CA GLU A 64 -0.74 -5.34 18.86
C GLU A 64 0.58 -5.65 19.54
N LEU A 65 0.59 -5.86 20.86
CA LEU A 65 1.79 -6.29 21.58
C LEU A 65 2.31 -7.63 21.11
N ARG A 66 1.47 -8.60 20.75
CA ARG A 66 1.94 -9.89 20.23
C ARG A 66 2.60 -9.74 18.86
N HIS A 67 2.04 -8.95 17.95
CA HIS A 67 2.64 -8.68 16.65
C HIS A 67 3.86 -7.78 16.78
N LEU A 68 3.83 -6.75 17.62
CA LEU A 68 4.98 -5.90 17.92
C LEU A 68 6.08 -6.67 18.64
N LYS A 69 5.71 -7.64 19.50
CA LYS A 69 6.62 -8.59 20.17
C LYS A 69 7.18 -9.59 19.19
N ARG A 70 6.38 -10.16 18.29
CA ARG A 70 6.87 -11.07 17.25
C ARG A 70 7.77 -10.34 16.28
N LEU A 71 7.33 -9.18 15.80
CA LEU A 71 8.12 -8.20 15.08
C LEU A 71 9.43 -7.96 15.83
N TRP A 72 9.39 -7.62 17.12
CA TRP A 72 10.58 -7.41 17.94
C TRP A 72 11.45 -8.66 18.10
N GLU A 73 10.89 -9.83 18.39
CA GLU A 73 11.61 -11.09 18.60
C GLU A 73 12.25 -11.60 17.31
N MET A 74 11.59 -11.32 16.18
CA MET A 74 12.09 -11.54 14.83
C MET A 74 13.22 -10.56 14.48
N ILE A 75 13.12 -9.31 14.95
CA ILE A 75 14.10 -8.25 14.74
C ILE A 75 15.31 -8.37 15.68
N PHE A 76 15.10 -8.85 16.89
CA PHE A 76 16.08 -8.91 17.96
C PHE A 76 16.10 -10.31 18.61
N PRO A 77 16.61 -11.33 17.90
CA PRO A 77 16.71 -12.68 18.45
C PRO A 77 17.50 -12.67 19.77
N GLY A 78 16.86 -13.12 20.85
CA GLY A 78 17.47 -13.16 22.18
C GLY A 78 17.49 -11.84 22.96
N LYS A 79 16.98 -10.72 22.41
CA LYS A 79 16.71 -9.54 23.24
C LYS A 79 15.27 -9.57 23.74
N PRO A 80 15.03 -9.33 25.04
CA PRO A 80 13.69 -9.29 25.57
C PRO A 80 12.92 -8.14 24.92
N PHE A 81 11.74 -8.44 24.39
CA PHE A 81 10.76 -7.41 24.07
C PHE A 81 10.24 -6.84 25.39
N ASP A 82 10.50 -5.56 25.63
CA ASP A 82 9.92 -4.86 26.76
C ASP A 82 8.45 -4.53 26.44
N ALA A 83 7.61 -5.55 26.60
CA ALA A 83 6.18 -5.47 26.39
C ALA A 83 5.55 -4.38 27.25
N GLN A 84 6.08 -4.13 28.45
CA GLN A 84 5.55 -3.13 29.35
C GLN A 84 5.82 -1.71 28.84
N THR A 85 7.04 -1.44 28.36
CA THR A 85 7.36 -0.14 27.73
C THR A 85 6.60 0.05 26.42
N ALA A 86 6.47 -0.99 25.59
CA ALA A 86 5.69 -0.92 24.35
C ALA A 86 4.18 -0.69 24.63
N GLU A 87 3.64 -1.37 25.62
CA GLU A 87 2.24 -1.20 26.06
C GLU A 87 2.02 0.19 26.63
N GLN A 88 2.93 0.68 27.47
CA GLN A 88 2.88 2.04 27.99
C GLN A 88 2.99 3.08 26.87
N ALA A 89 3.82 2.85 25.86
CA ALA A 89 3.93 3.74 24.71
C ALA A 89 2.64 3.75 23.86
N LEU A 90 2.04 2.58 23.60
CA LEU A 90 0.77 2.45 22.89
C LEU A 90 -0.39 3.09 23.68
N ARG A 91 -0.49 2.81 24.98
CA ARG A 91 -1.47 3.43 25.87
C ARG A 91 -1.28 4.94 25.94
N ALA A 92 -0.07 5.44 26.13
CA ALA A 92 0.23 6.86 26.18
C ALA A 92 -0.07 7.55 24.83
N ALA A 93 0.18 6.89 23.70
CA ALA A 93 -0.18 7.41 22.38
C ALA A 93 -1.71 7.52 22.21
N ARG A 94 -2.47 6.54 22.72
CA ARG A 94 -3.93 6.56 22.75
C ARG A 94 -4.48 7.65 23.68
N GLU A 95 -3.98 7.74 24.91
CA GLU A 95 -4.36 8.77 25.89
C GLU A 95 -4.02 10.20 25.43
N ARG A 96 -2.99 10.36 24.61
CA ARG A 96 -2.59 11.65 24.02
C ARG A 96 -3.38 12.01 22.76
N GLY A 97 -4.35 11.19 22.33
CA GLY A 97 -5.12 11.41 21.11
C GLY A 97 -4.26 11.40 19.84
N VAL A 98 -3.07 10.75 19.88
CA VAL A 98 -2.21 10.60 18.69
C VAL A 98 -2.90 9.70 17.65
N TYR A 99 -3.75 8.81 18.14
CA TYR A 99 -4.80 8.15 17.39
C TYR A 99 -6.06 9.00 17.57
N PRO A 100 -6.64 9.59 16.52
CA PRO A 100 -7.94 10.22 16.66
C PRO A 100 -8.87 9.06 17.00
N GLU A 101 -9.68 9.25 18.03
CA GLU A 101 -10.95 8.57 18.03
C GLU A 101 -11.62 9.08 16.75
N THR A 102 -11.68 8.25 15.70
CA THR A 102 -12.77 8.44 14.73
C THR A 102 -14.05 8.41 15.56
N ASP A 103 -15.12 9.08 15.15
CA ASP A 103 -16.35 9.20 15.95
C ASP A 103 -16.97 7.83 16.38
N ASP A 104 -16.41 6.72 15.89
CA ASP A 104 -16.69 5.33 16.23
C ASP A 104 -15.45 4.44 16.60
N GLY A 105 -14.24 5.00 16.65
CA GLY A 105 -12.98 4.27 16.88
C GLY A 105 -12.58 3.28 15.77
N LYS A 106 -13.25 3.28 14.61
CA LYS A 106 -12.95 2.42 13.47
C LYS A 106 -12.12 3.16 12.43
N TYR A 107 -10.87 2.72 12.27
CA TYR A 107 -10.10 3.00 11.07
C TYR A 107 -10.89 2.58 9.83
N SER A 108 -11.04 3.51 8.87
CA SER A 108 -11.52 3.15 7.53
C SER A 108 -10.60 2.05 7.01
N PRO A 109 -11.14 0.87 6.66
CA PRO A 109 -10.34 -0.19 6.05
C PRO A 109 -9.80 0.22 4.67
N THR A 110 -10.22 1.37 4.15
CA THR A 110 -9.89 1.93 2.84
C THR A 110 -9.31 3.35 2.94
N TYR A 111 -8.67 3.72 4.05
CA TYR A 111 -8.15 5.08 4.30
C TYR A 111 -7.30 5.63 3.14
N LEU A 112 -6.48 4.79 2.50
CA LEU A 112 -5.60 5.29 1.44
C LEU A 112 -6.39 5.49 0.14
N GLU A 113 -7.35 4.61 -0.14
CA GLU A 113 -8.25 4.74 -1.28
C GLU A 113 -9.13 5.98 -1.13
N ASP A 114 -9.71 6.18 0.05
CA ASP A 114 -10.54 7.33 0.37
C ASP A 114 -9.75 8.64 0.21
N ALA A 115 -8.51 8.68 0.70
CA ALA A 115 -7.64 9.84 0.59
C ALA A 115 -7.29 10.17 -0.87
N PHE A 116 -6.97 9.16 -1.69
CA PHE A 116 -6.69 9.37 -3.12
C PHE A 116 -7.94 9.70 -3.94
N LYS A 117 -9.11 9.12 -3.61
CA LYS A 117 -10.39 9.49 -4.23
C LYS A 117 -10.72 10.95 -3.95
N LYS A 118 -10.60 11.37 -2.69
CA LYS A 118 -10.78 12.76 -2.29
C LYS A 118 -9.80 13.67 -3.02
N LEU A 119 -8.52 13.33 -3.03
CA LEU A 119 -7.49 14.10 -3.75
C LEU A 119 -7.81 14.24 -5.24
N ALA A 120 -8.20 13.14 -5.91
CA ALA A 120 -8.56 13.15 -7.33
C ALA A 120 -9.82 14.01 -7.60
N ALA A 121 -10.82 13.96 -6.73
CA ALA A 121 -12.03 14.76 -6.83
C ALA A 121 -11.75 16.26 -6.63
N ASP A 122 -11.03 16.63 -5.56
CA ASP A 122 -10.70 18.01 -5.21
C ASP A 122 -9.86 18.70 -6.31
N ASN A 123 -9.10 17.93 -7.08
CA ASN A 123 -8.23 18.42 -8.15
C ASN A 123 -8.77 18.15 -9.57
N GLY A 124 -9.98 17.60 -9.72
CA GLY A 124 -10.60 17.36 -11.03
C GLY A 124 -9.89 16.34 -11.93
N SER A 125 -9.09 15.43 -11.37
CA SER A 125 -8.23 14.52 -12.15
C SER A 125 -9.00 13.44 -12.94
N GLY A 126 -10.23 13.12 -12.53
CA GLY A 126 -11.03 12.05 -13.13
C GLY A 126 -10.45 10.63 -12.95
N ALA A 127 -9.28 10.49 -12.34
CA ALA A 127 -8.60 9.21 -12.15
C ALA A 127 -9.48 8.21 -11.39
N LEU A 128 -9.42 6.95 -11.83
CA LEU A 128 -10.10 5.85 -11.14
C LEU A 128 -9.15 5.27 -10.08
N VAL A 129 -9.55 5.41 -8.82
CA VAL A 129 -8.80 4.92 -7.65
C VAL A 129 -9.45 3.65 -7.12
N PHE A 130 -8.65 2.62 -6.87
CA PHE A 130 -9.11 1.36 -6.27
C PHE A 130 -8.03 0.75 -5.38
N GLU A 131 -8.46 -0.01 -4.38
CA GLU A 131 -7.58 -0.70 -3.44
C GLU A 131 -7.12 -2.07 -3.98
N ILE A 132 -5.85 -2.41 -3.73
CA ILE A 132 -5.38 -3.80 -3.71
C ILE A 132 -5.51 -4.30 -2.28
N TYR A 133 -6.62 -4.98 -2.02
CA TYR A 133 -6.93 -5.49 -0.70
C TYR A 133 -5.92 -6.54 -0.23
N TRP A 134 -5.57 -6.46 1.06
CA TRP A 134 -4.96 -7.54 1.81
C TRP A 134 -5.50 -7.48 3.24
N ASN A 135 -5.31 -8.55 4.02
CA ASN A 135 -5.87 -8.63 5.38
C ASN A 135 -5.14 -7.76 6.41
N ARG A 136 -4.05 -7.09 6.02
CA ARG A 136 -3.24 -6.22 6.87
C ARG A 136 -2.55 -6.94 8.03
N ASP A 137 -2.41 -8.27 7.92
CA ASP A 137 -1.67 -9.14 8.82
C ASP A 137 -0.28 -9.43 8.25
N VAL A 138 0.76 -9.02 8.98
CA VAL A 138 2.15 -9.24 8.58
C VAL A 138 2.53 -10.72 8.52
N ASP A 139 1.88 -11.57 9.31
CA ASP A 139 2.15 -13.02 9.30
C ASP A 139 1.69 -13.66 7.98
N ASP A 140 0.76 -13.02 7.26
CA ASP A 140 0.28 -13.45 5.93
C ASP A 140 0.98 -12.72 4.77
N THR A 141 2.14 -12.10 5.00
CA THR A 141 2.88 -11.33 3.98
C THR A 141 3.13 -12.15 2.70
N GLU A 142 3.50 -13.43 2.80
CA GLU A 142 3.75 -14.27 1.61
C GLU A 142 2.49 -14.46 0.76
N LEU A 143 1.35 -14.73 1.42
CA LEU A 143 0.05 -14.85 0.76
C LEU A 143 -0.38 -13.49 0.18
N ALA A 144 -0.17 -12.41 0.91
CA ALA A 144 -0.45 -11.05 0.46
C ALA A 144 0.36 -10.69 -0.78
N VAL A 145 1.66 -11.02 -0.84
CA VAL A 145 2.50 -10.83 -2.03
C VAL A 145 1.95 -11.62 -3.22
N LYS A 146 1.62 -12.91 -3.03
CA LYS A 146 1.03 -13.74 -4.10
C LYS A 146 -0.26 -13.13 -4.66
N ASN A 147 -1.15 -12.67 -3.79
CA ASN A 147 -2.41 -12.02 -4.18
C ASN A 147 -2.15 -10.68 -4.88
N THR A 148 -1.19 -9.89 -4.37
CA THR A 148 -0.78 -8.61 -4.96
C THR A 148 -0.26 -8.81 -6.38
N LYS A 149 0.56 -9.84 -6.64
CA LYS A 149 1.03 -10.17 -7.98
C LYS A 149 -0.13 -10.44 -8.95
N ALA A 150 -1.08 -11.26 -8.53
CA ALA A 150 -2.26 -11.57 -9.34
C ALA A 150 -3.09 -10.31 -9.65
N ALA A 151 -3.30 -9.46 -8.65
CA ALA A 151 -3.99 -8.18 -8.81
C ALA A 151 -3.25 -7.26 -9.78
N LEU A 152 -1.94 -7.05 -9.60
CA LEU A 152 -1.12 -6.19 -10.46
C LEU A 152 -1.18 -6.61 -11.93
N LEU A 153 -1.17 -7.90 -12.21
CA LEU A 153 -1.30 -8.43 -13.56
C LEU A 153 -2.67 -8.15 -14.17
N ASP A 154 -3.76 -8.39 -13.44
CA ASP A 154 -5.12 -8.08 -13.92
C ASP A 154 -5.29 -6.57 -14.17
N ILE A 155 -4.87 -5.75 -13.20
CA ILE A 155 -4.96 -4.29 -13.27
C ILE A 155 -4.15 -3.76 -14.45
N SER A 156 -2.90 -4.22 -14.63
CA SER A 156 -2.05 -3.87 -15.77
C SER A 156 -2.71 -4.24 -17.08
N ASN A 157 -3.18 -5.48 -17.23
CA ASN A 157 -3.84 -5.94 -18.45
C ASN A 157 -5.09 -5.12 -18.79
N ARG A 158 -5.85 -4.67 -17.78
CA ARG A 158 -7.00 -3.80 -18.00
C ARG A 158 -6.60 -2.36 -18.35
N ALA A 159 -5.53 -1.82 -17.74
CA ALA A 159 -4.99 -0.51 -18.09
C ALA A 159 -4.46 -0.50 -19.53
N ASP A 160 -3.71 -1.54 -19.90
CA ASP A 160 -3.16 -1.73 -21.25
C ASP A 160 -4.25 -1.83 -22.32
N ARG A 161 -5.29 -2.65 -22.09
CA ARG A 161 -6.45 -2.76 -23.00
C ARG A 161 -7.21 -1.44 -23.15
N ALA A 162 -7.26 -0.64 -22.09
CA ALA A 162 -7.91 0.67 -22.12
C ALA A 162 -7.00 1.78 -22.67
N GLY A 163 -5.71 1.51 -22.91
CA GLY A 163 -4.76 2.52 -23.35
C GLY A 163 -4.51 3.63 -22.32
N VAL A 164 -4.67 3.34 -21.01
CA VAL A 164 -4.53 4.32 -19.92
C VAL A 164 -3.31 4.01 -19.06
N PRO A 165 -2.67 5.04 -18.47
CA PRO A 165 -1.54 4.80 -17.59
C PRO A 165 -1.98 4.22 -16.24
N LEU A 166 -1.15 3.33 -15.69
CA LEU A 166 -1.28 2.75 -14.35
C LEU A 166 -0.33 3.43 -13.37
N TYR A 167 -0.88 3.91 -12.27
CA TYR A 167 -0.18 4.45 -11.12
C TYR A 167 -0.36 3.49 -9.95
N LEU A 168 0.70 3.30 -9.16
CA LEU A 168 0.66 2.51 -7.94
C LEU A 168 1.03 3.41 -6.76
N ALA A 169 0.30 3.31 -5.64
CA ALA A 169 0.65 4.03 -4.42
C ALA A 169 0.60 3.09 -3.21
N GLY A 170 1.71 2.98 -2.48
CA GLY A 170 1.80 2.19 -1.27
C GLY A 170 2.04 3.07 -0.04
N HIS A 171 1.39 2.76 1.06
CA HIS A 171 1.69 3.34 2.36
C HIS A 171 2.27 2.28 3.31
N SER A 172 3.35 2.61 4.03
CA SER A 172 3.94 1.73 5.05
C SER A 172 4.21 0.32 4.49
N TRP A 173 3.68 -0.74 5.13
CA TRP A 173 3.82 -2.13 4.65
C TRP A 173 3.25 -2.38 3.25
N GLY A 174 2.23 -1.64 2.82
CA GLY A 174 1.70 -1.72 1.46
C GLY A 174 2.76 -1.38 0.41
N THR A 175 3.73 -0.53 0.75
CA THR A 175 4.90 -0.30 -0.10
C THR A 175 5.75 -1.55 -0.28
N VAL A 176 5.98 -2.32 0.80
CA VAL A 176 6.78 -3.55 0.76
C VAL A 176 6.09 -4.57 -0.13
N LEU A 177 4.78 -4.76 0.05
CA LEU A 177 4.00 -5.71 -0.73
C LEU A 177 3.99 -5.36 -2.23
N LEU A 178 3.74 -4.09 -2.58
CA LEU A 178 3.81 -3.64 -3.97
C LEU A 178 5.20 -3.84 -4.57
N TYR A 179 6.25 -3.39 -3.87
CA TYR A 179 7.62 -3.50 -4.35
C TYR A 179 8.04 -4.96 -4.56
N THR A 180 7.82 -5.81 -3.55
CA THR A 180 8.16 -7.24 -3.62
C THR A 180 7.40 -7.94 -4.74
N ALA A 181 6.09 -7.66 -4.90
CA ALA A 181 5.30 -8.22 -5.99
C ALA A 181 5.82 -7.81 -7.38
N LEU A 182 6.20 -6.54 -7.57
CA LEU A 182 6.78 -6.06 -8.82
C LEU A 182 8.12 -6.74 -9.13
N MET A 183 8.98 -6.90 -8.11
CA MET A 183 10.28 -7.55 -8.26
C MET A 183 10.13 -9.05 -8.57
N ASP A 184 9.23 -9.75 -7.87
CA ASP A 184 8.94 -11.16 -8.14
C ASP A 184 8.41 -11.37 -9.56
N LEU A 185 7.49 -10.51 -10.00
CA LEU A 185 6.95 -10.56 -11.36
C LEU A 185 8.04 -10.29 -12.41
N GLN A 186 8.94 -9.35 -12.16
CA GLN A 186 10.10 -9.11 -13.00
C GLN A 186 11.00 -10.36 -13.09
N ASP A 187 11.26 -11.03 -11.97
CA ASP A 187 12.10 -12.22 -11.91
C ASP A 187 11.45 -13.43 -12.60
N GLU A 188 10.11 -13.46 -12.67
CA GLU A 188 9.32 -14.39 -13.48
C GLU A 188 9.25 -14.01 -14.97
N GLY A 189 9.87 -12.91 -15.39
CA GLY A 189 9.80 -12.41 -16.78
C GLY A 189 8.47 -11.73 -17.14
N ARG A 190 7.65 -11.38 -16.15
CA ARG A 190 6.32 -10.79 -16.31
C ARG A 190 6.32 -9.32 -15.89
N THR A 191 6.88 -8.44 -16.72
CA THR A 191 7.00 -7.02 -16.37
C THR A 191 5.64 -6.32 -16.39
N VAL A 192 5.27 -5.67 -15.28
CA VAL A 192 4.07 -4.82 -15.17
C VAL A 192 4.44 -3.37 -15.51
N ARG A 193 3.74 -2.75 -16.47
CA ARG A 193 4.01 -1.37 -16.88
C ARG A 193 3.33 -0.40 -15.93
N VAL A 194 4.14 0.39 -15.23
CA VAL A 194 3.69 1.37 -14.24
C VAL A 194 4.25 2.73 -14.61
N GLU A 195 3.38 3.70 -14.86
CA GLU A 195 3.78 5.08 -15.17
C GLU A 195 4.43 5.73 -13.93
N LYS A 196 3.87 5.49 -12.74
CA LYS A 196 4.41 6.00 -11.48
C LYS A 196 4.20 5.04 -10.31
N LEU A 197 5.27 4.73 -9.59
CA LEU A 197 5.23 4.09 -8.27
C LEU A 197 5.45 5.16 -7.19
N ILE A 198 4.46 5.31 -6.31
CA ILE A 198 4.47 6.24 -5.19
C ILE A 198 4.63 5.43 -3.91
N THR A 199 5.64 5.73 -3.12
CA THR A 199 5.86 5.09 -1.82
C THR A 199 5.77 6.13 -0.72
N MET A 200 5.03 5.83 0.34
CA MET A 200 4.77 6.76 1.45
C MET A 200 5.05 6.07 2.76
N GLY A 201 5.86 6.68 3.62
CA GLY A 201 6.18 6.08 4.93
C GLY A 201 6.87 4.73 4.82
N SER A 202 7.65 4.52 3.75
CA SER A 202 8.11 3.19 3.34
C SER A 202 9.21 2.64 4.24
N PRO A 203 9.09 1.39 4.74
CA PRO A 203 10.16 0.71 5.46
C PRO A 203 11.16 0.02 4.53
N LEU A 204 11.22 0.31 3.22
CA LEU A 204 12.07 -0.43 2.28
C LEU A 204 13.59 -0.26 2.52
N MET A 205 14.04 0.89 3.01
CA MET A 205 15.47 1.14 3.31
C MET A 205 15.64 1.79 4.68
N PRO A 206 15.38 1.05 5.76
CA PRO A 206 15.38 1.62 7.08
C PRO A 206 16.77 2.16 7.44
N GLU A 207 16.86 3.38 7.97
CA GLU A 207 18.15 3.94 8.40
C GLU A 207 18.63 3.30 9.70
N ARG A 208 17.68 2.95 10.58
CA ARG A 208 17.96 2.39 11.90
C ARG A 208 18.35 0.93 11.78
N ALA A 209 19.47 0.57 12.42
CA ALA A 209 20.05 -0.77 12.38
C ALA A 209 19.06 -1.90 12.76
N TRP A 210 18.10 -1.62 13.65
CA TRP A 210 17.08 -2.59 14.02
C TRP A 210 16.04 -2.81 12.93
N LEU A 211 15.56 -1.75 12.29
CA LEU A 211 14.60 -1.88 11.22
C LEU A 211 15.31 -2.48 9.98
N LYS A 212 16.62 -2.25 9.80
CA LYS A 212 17.47 -3.01 8.84
C LYS A 212 17.46 -4.50 9.11
N ALA A 213 17.57 -4.92 10.38
CA ALA A 213 17.49 -6.34 10.74
C ALA A 213 16.10 -6.93 10.45
N PHE A 214 15.02 -6.16 10.65
CA PHE A 214 13.67 -6.58 10.30
C PHE A 214 13.51 -6.84 8.80
N VAL A 215 13.81 -5.81 8.01
CA VAL A 215 13.69 -5.85 6.56
C VAL A 215 14.62 -6.92 6.02
N TRP A 216 15.79 -7.13 6.61
CA TRP A 216 16.70 -8.20 6.23
C TRP A 216 16.19 -9.61 6.60
N PHE A 217 15.49 -9.79 7.73
CA PHE A 217 14.92 -11.07 8.12
C PHE A 217 13.71 -11.44 7.24
N GLU A 218 12.80 -10.48 7.04
CA GLU A 218 11.71 -10.64 6.07
C GLU A 218 12.26 -10.75 4.65
N ALA A 219 13.34 -10.05 4.30
CA ALA A 219 14.04 -10.22 3.03
C ALA A 219 14.58 -11.64 2.84
N ALA A 220 15.12 -12.24 3.90
CA ALA A 220 15.61 -13.60 3.87
C ALA A 220 14.48 -14.62 3.68
N ARG A 221 13.27 -14.33 4.19
CA ARG A 221 12.08 -15.19 4.01
C ARG A 221 11.34 -14.93 2.69
N ALA A 222 11.21 -13.67 2.29
CA ALA A 222 10.46 -13.18 1.14
C ALA A 222 11.34 -12.83 -0.07
N ARG A 223 12.63 -13.21 -0.08
CA ARG A 223 13.62 -12.92 -1.15
C ARG A 223 13.79 -11.43 -1.51
N ILE A 224 13.53 -10.51 -0.59
CA ILE A 224 13.77 -9.09 -0.85
C ILE A 224 15.27 -8.91 -1.13
N ARG A 225 15.61 -8.35 -2.29
CA ARG A 225 17.01 -8.27 -2.75
C ARG A 225 17.86 -7.47 -1.75
N LYS A 226 19.12 -7.91 -1.56
CA LYS A 226 20.12 -7.25 -0.69
C LYS A 226 20.33 -5.76 -1.00
N ALA A 227 20.01 -5.33 -2.22
CA ALA A 227 20.01 -3.94 -2.62
C ALA A 227 18.65 -3.60 -3.23
N LEU A 228 18.09 -2.45 -2.86
CA LEU A 228 16.95 -1.89 -3.58
C LEU A 228 17.36 -1.62 -5.03
N VAL A 229 16.44 -1.90 -5.96
CA VAL A 229 16.57 -1.62 -7.39
C VAL A 229 15.20 -1.14 -7.86
N LYS A 230 15.15 -0.13 -8.72
CA LYS A 230 13.88 0.28 -9.33
C LYS A 230 13.31 -0.87 -10.17
N PRO A 231 12.05 -1.31 -9.97
CA PRO A 231 11.46 -2.35 -10.81
C PRO A 231 11.45 -1.93 -12.28
N ALA A 232 11.82 -2.83 -13.20
CA ALA A 232 12.09 -2.51 -14.60
C ALA A 232 10.87 -1.93 -15.35
N GLY A 233 9.66 -2.32 -14.94
CA GLY A 233 8.41 -1.82 -15.52
C GLY A 233 7.94 -0.48 -14.96
N VAL A 234 8.63 0.06 -13.94
CA VAL A 234 8.30 1.34 -13.31
C VAL A 234 9.08 2.46 -13.99
N LYS A 235 8.36 3.33 -14.69
CA LYS A 235 8.95 4.48 -15.39
C LYS A 235 9.50 5.52 -14.41
N ARG A 236 8.67 5.92 -13.42
CA ARG A 236 9.04 6.88 -12.36
C ARG A 236 8.72 6.34 -10.98
N TRP A 237 9.65 6.44 -10.05
CA TRP A 237 9.48 6.10 -8.64
C TRP A 237 9.66 7.35 -7.77
N VAL A 238 8.60 7.75 -7.05
CA VAL A 238 8.61 8.87 -6.10
C VAL A 238 8.42 8.33 -4.69
N ASN A 239 9.35 8.66 -3.79
CA ASN A 239 9.28 8.30 -2.38
C ASN A 239 9.00 9.52 -1.51
N TYR A 240 7.95 9.43 -0.70
CA TYR A 240 7.58 10.39 0.33
C TYR A 240 7.99 9.84 1.69
N TYR A 241 8.77 10.63 2.41
CA TYR A 241 9.29 10.26 3.73
C TYR A 241 9.32 11.48 4.65
N ALA A 242 9.45 11.22 5.95
CA ALA A 242 9.63 12.26 6.96
C ALA A 242 10.75 11.84 7.91
N ASP A 243 11.64 12.77 8.26
CA ASP A 243 12.72 12.51 9.23
C ASP A 243 12.16 12.16 10.62
N ARG A 244 10.98 12.70 10.92
CA ARG A 244 10.25 12.44 12.17
C ARG A 244 9.43 11.15 12.13
N ASP A 245 9.29 10.49 10.99
CA ASP A 245 8.71 9.16 10.88
C ASP A 245 9.81 8.10 10.95
N ILE A 246 9.84 7.35 12.05
CA ILE A 246 10.88 6.35 12.35
C ILE A 246 10.88 5.13 11.43
N ILE A 247 9.79 4.93 10.69
CA ILE A 247 9.60 3.79 9.78
C ILE A 247 10.12 4.16 8.40
N SER A 248 10.03 5.44 8.03
CA SER A 248 10.38 5.93 6.71
C SER A 248 11.81 6.46 6.62
N SER A 249 12.31 6.55 5.40
CA SER A 249 13.60 7.14 5.07
C SER A 249 13.64 7.51 3.59
N SER A 250 14.71 8.20 3.20
CA SER A 250 15.02 8.36 1.78
C SER A 250 15.38 7.00 1.14
N LEU A 251 14.93 6.80 -0.09
CA LEU A 251 15.25 5.62 -0.90
C LEU A 251 16.20 6.05 -2.02
N GLU A 252 17.48 5.69 -1.92
CA GLU A 252 18.53 6.07 -2.89
C GLU A 252 18.16 5.70 -4.35
N ARG A 253 17.32 4.67 -4.51
CA ARG A 253 16.95 4.08 -5.80
C ARG A 253 15.65 4.61 -6.37
N ALA A 254 14.92 5.42 -5.62
CA ALA A 254 13.78 6.16 -6.14
C ALA A 254 14.30 7.31 -7.04
N ASP A 255 13.55 7.63 -8.10
CA ASP A 255 13.90 8.73 -9.00
C ASP A 255 13.73 10.10 -8.31
N SER A 256 12.89 10.17 -7.27
CA SER A 256 12.67 11.37 -6.46
C SER A 256 12.39 11.00 -5.01
N ASN A 257 12.95 11.78 -4.09
CA ASN A 257 12.66 11.70 -2.66
C ASN A 257 12.10 13.03 -2.18
N VAL A 258 10.91 13.02 -1.59
CA VAL A 258 10.19 14.19 -1.09
C VAL A 258 10.11 14.10 0.43
N ARG A 259 10.85 14.98 1.12
CA ARG A 259 10.78 15.10 2.58
C ARG A 259 9.57 15.95 2.98
N THR A 260 8.59 15.31 3.60
CA THR A 260 7.27 15.91 3.84
C THR A 260 7.17 16.70 5.14
N ASP A 261 8.13 16.51 6.05
CA ASP A 261 8.21 17.19 7.35
C ASP A 261 9.20 18.36 7.38
N SER A 262 9.74 18.77 6.24
CA SER A 262 10.72 19.87 6.15
C SER A 262 10.20 21.19 6.75
N LYS A 263 8.92 21.53 6.52
CA LYS A 263 8.26 22.70 7.13
C LYS A 263 8.28 22.67 8.67
N ALA A 264 8.40 21.49 9.30
CA ALA A 264 8.43 21.37 10.75
C ALA A 264 9.76 21.79 11.38
N ASP A 265 10.83 21.94 10.60
CA ASP A 265 12.15 22.32 11.11
C ASP A 265 12.17 23.73 11.70
N GLU A 266 11.44 24.67 11.09
CA GLU A 266 11.29 26.03 11.58
C GLU A 266 10.57 26.06 12.94
N TYR A 267 9.42 25.40 13.03
CA TYR A 267 8.66 25.34 14.29
C TYR A 267 9.45 24.63 15.39
N GLU A 268 10.19 23.58 15.04
CA GLU A 268 11.07 22.91 15.99
C GLU A 268 12.17 23.84 16.53
N ALA A 269 12.77 24.67 15.68
CA ALA A 269 13.78 25.64 16.11
C ALA A 269 13.17 26.69 17.07
N LEU A 270 11.99 27.23 16.74
CA LEU A 270 11.28 28.20 17.58
C LEU A 270 10.88 27.60 18.94
N LEU A 271 10.33 26.38 18.97
CA LEU A 271 9.95 25.70 20.21
C LEU A 271 11.16 25.42 21.12
N LYS A 272 12.30 25.05 20.53
CA LYS A 272 13.57 24.87 21.26
C LYS A 272 14.05 26.19 21.87
N GLN A 273 13.96 27.30 21.14
CA GLN A 273 14.36 28.62 21.63
C GLN A 273 13.54 29.07 22.83
N GLN A 274 12.23 28.76 22.86
CA GLN A 274 11.37 29.10 24.00
C GLN A 274 11.77 28.38 25.30
N GLY A 275 12.15 27.10 25.22
CA GLY A 275 12.60 26.30 26.37
C GLY A 275 11.59 26.08 27.50
N THR A 276 10.35 26.58 27.38
CA THR A 276 9.32 26.50 28.42
C THR A 276 8.83 25.05 28.60
N PRO A 277 8.22 24.70 29.75
CA PRO A 277 7.56 23.39 29.90
C PRO A 277 6.51 23.14 28.82
N GLN A 278 5.79 24.18 28.38
CA GLN A 278 4.80 24.09 27.32
C GLN A 278 5.45 23.85 25.95
N SER A 279 6.49 24.60 25.59
CA SER A 279 7.17 24.42 24.30
C SER A 279 7.84 23.04 24.18
N ARG A 280 8.29 22.45 25.30
CA ARG A 280 8.79 21.07 25.34
C ARG A 280 7.70 20.03 25.09
N LYS A 281 6.49 20.23 25.62
CA LYS A 281 5.34 19.36 25.33
C LYS A 281 4.94 19.45 23.86
N GLU A 282 4.86 20.67 23.33
CA GLU A 282 4.57 20.94 21.92
C GLU A 282 5.64 20.35 20.99
N LEU A 283 6.92 20.48 21.34
CA LEU A 283 8.02 19.85 20.61
C LEU A 283 7.91 18.32 20.62
N SER A 284 7.50 17.72 21.74
CA SER A 284 7.25 16.28 21.80
C SER A 284 6.08 15.86 20.90
N LYS A 285 5.03 16.68 20.78
CA LYS A 285 3.91 16.42 19.84
C LYS A 285 4.39 16.54 18.40
N LEU A 286 5.12 17.62 18.08
CA LEU A 286 5.68 17.87 16.75
C LEU A 286 6.65 16.75 16.33
N ARG A 287 7.35 16.10 17.26
CA ARG A 287 8.26 14.97 16.97
C ARG A 287 7.58 13.60 17.05
N SER A 288 6.26 13.53 17.14
CA SER A 288 5.53 12.26 17.26
C SER A 288 5.67 11.43 15.99
N ALA A 289 6.35 10.29 16.08
CA ALA A 289 6.55 9.39 14.95
C ALA A 289 5.23 8.89 14.35
N ALA A 290 4.27 8.56 15.20
CA ALA A 290 2.95 8.11 14.76
C ALA A 290 2.17 9.23 14.05
N LEU A 291 2.35 10.50 14.45
CA LEU A 291 1.73 11.63 13.74
C LEU A 291 2.27 11.73 12.31
N TRP A 292 3.59 11.71 12.15
CA TRP A 292 4.22 11.81 10.83
C TRP A 292 4.00 10.60 9.95
N HIS A 293 3.94 9.40 10.53
CA HIS A 293 3.59 8.20 9.77
C HIS A 293 2.15 8.25 9.24
N ARG A 294 1.26 8.99 9.90
CA ARG A 294 -0.13 9.16 9.43
C ARG A 294 -0.30 10.31 8.44
N ALA A 295 0.57 11.31 8.51
CA ALA A 295 0.52 12.52 7.69
C ALA A 295 0.44 12.25 6.18
N TYR A 296 0.88 11.08 5.69
CA TYR A 296 0.81 10.72 4.27
C TYR A 296 -0.61 10.60 3.73
N TYR A 297 -1.61 10.41 4.58
CA TYR A 297 -3.01 10.21 4.15
C TYR A 297 -4.02 11.01 4.98
N THR A 298 -3.57 11.75 5.98
CA THR A 298 -4.42 12.64 6.78
C THR A 298 -3.80 14.02 6.85
N ASP A 299 -4.65 15.01 6.75
CA ASP A 299 -4.29 16.37 7.12
C ASP A 299 -4.23 16.47 8.64
N PHE A 300 -3.34 17.31 9.16
CA PHE A 300 -3.31 17.62 10.58
C PHE A 300 -2.85 19.04 10.84
N THR A 301 -3.25 19.55 12.00
CA THR A 301 -2.89 20.88 12.50
C THR A 301 -2.35 20.74 13.91
N LEU A 302 -1.34 21.52 14.28
CA LEU A 302 -0.80 21.55 15.63
C LEU A 302 -0.91 22.95 16.20
N GLU A 303 -1.59 23.09 17.33
CA GLU A 303 -1.58 24.33 18.10
C GLU A 303 -0.28 24.43 18.90
N LEU A 304 0.56 25.40 18.55
CA LEU A 304 1.85 25.68 19.18
C LEU A 304 1.74 26.98 19.98
N GLY A 305 0.95 26.92 21.07
CA GLY A 305 0.61 28.07 21.90
C GLY A 305 1.83 28.77 22.52
N SER A 306 2.94 28.05 22.75
CA SER A 306 4.17 28.68 23.25
C SER A 306 4.85 29.63 22.27
N ILE A 307 4.52 29.53 20.97
CA ILE A 307 5.01 30.43 19.91
C ILE A 307 3.89 31.18 19.19
N GLY A 308 2.63 31.00 19.62
CA GLY A 308 1.46 31.69 19.05
C GLY A 308 1.15 31.29 17.61
N GLN A 309 1.46 30.06 17.20
CA GLN A 309 1.27 29.59 15.81
C GLN A 309 0.46 28.30 15.76
N THR A 310 -0.24 28.10 14.64
CA THR A 310 -1.07 26.91 14.39
C THR A 310 -0.78 26.35 13.00
N PRO A 311 0.39 25.74 12.77
CA PRO A 311 0.72 25.16 11.48
C PRO A 311 -0.18 23.98 11.08
N SER A 312 -0.45 23.90 9.78
CA SER A 312 -1.22 22.83 9.15
C SER A 312 -0.39 22.14 8.06
N TRP A 313 -0.55 20.83 7.94
CA TRP A 313 0.09 20.01 6.92
C TRP A 313 -0.99 19.28 6.12
N HIS A 314 -0.98 19.52 4.81
CA HIS A 314 -1.90 18.91 3.84
C HIS A 314 -1.11 18.12 2.81
N LEU A 315 -0.39 17.08 3.24
CA LEU A 315 0.67 16.43 2.45
C LEU A 315 0.19 16.01 1.06
N LEU A 316 -0.96 15.34 0.98
CA LEU A 316 -1.52 14.91 -0.30
C LEU A 316 -1.86 16.10 -1.20
N GLN A 317 -2.53 17.12 -0.64
CA GLN A 317 -2.96 18.29 -1.42
C GLN A 317 -1.77 19.13 -1.88
N ASP A 318 -0.80 19.38 -1.00
CA ASP A 318 0.46 20.10 -1.27
C ASP A 318 1.27 19.42 -2.40
N ASN A 319 1.07 18.11 -2.61
CA ASN A 319 1.79 17.30 -3.60
C ASN A 319 0.88 16.70 -4.69
N SER A 320 -0.35 17.21 -4.85
CA SER A 320 -1.38 16.67 -5.75
C SER A 320 -0.88 16.47 -7.19
N ARG A 321 -0.13 17.44 -7.74
CA ARG A 321 0.45 17.38 -9.09
C ARG A 321 1.43 16.21 -9.29
N GLU A 322 2.08 15.78 -8.22
CA GLU A 322 3.04 14.68 -8.25
C GLU A 322 2.38 13.34 -7.89
N LEU A 323 1.27 13.36 -7.15
CA LEU A 323 0.55 12.16 -6.75
C LEU A 323 -0.48 11.71 -7.78
N LEU A 324 -1.06 12.65 -8.53
CA LEU A 324 -2.09 12.39 -9.53
C LEU A 324 -1.50 12.34 -10.96
N PRO A 325 -2.20 11.67 -11.89
CA PRO A 325 -2.00 11.84 -13.32
C PRO A 325 -2.21 13.31 -13.73
N PRO A 326 -1.58 13.79 -14.82
CA PRO A 326 -1.81 15.16 -15.32
C PRO A 326 -3.30 15.44 -15.54
N PHE A 327 -3.76 16.60 -15.08
CA PHE A 327 -5.14 17.08 -15.15
C PHE A 327 -5.19 18.57 -15.50
#